data_AF-A0A1B1TE54-F1
#
_entry.id   AF-A0A1B1TE54-F1
#
_cell.length_a   1.000
_cell.length_b   1.000
_cell.length_c   1.000
_cell.angle_alpha   90.00
_cell.angle_beta   90.00
_cell.angle_gamma   90.00
#
_symmetry.space_group_name_H-M   'P 1'
#
loop_
_entity.id
_entity.type
_entity.pdbx_description
1 polymer ?
#
loop_
_entity_poly.entity_id
_entity_poly.type
_entity_poly.pdbx_seq_one_letter_code
_entity_poly.pdbx_strand_id
1 'polypeptide(L)'
;RVQIDWTRAGVMSDDDLVSKYAAEALASMKLEAKKRIEDSTDKEEEDRLRKLSLVEIIDSKEIIPALLSRLNEVRAALDGHGGGIELTSYEILDSDSKCLNIVLDLTGACLSCGAAPGTLEGVKSDLESDDEISSVKFSSALLDSFDELGREFILAHGKVEFVD
;
A
#
# COMPACT_ATOMS: atom_id res chain seq x y z
N ARG A 1 -24.54 -55.33 -7.91
CA ARG A 1 -24.57 -54.02 -8.58
C ARG A 1 -24.40 -52.96 -7.51
N VAL A 2 -23.18 -52.44 -7.33
CA VAL A 2 -22.97 -51.28 -6.45
C VAL A 2 -23.22 -50.05 -7.31
N GLN A 3 -24.26 -49.30 -6.97
CA GLN A 3 -24.65 -48.08 -7.65
C GLN A 3 -23.85 -46.96 -6.98
N ILE A 4 -22.77 -46.51 -7.64
CA ILE A 4 -21.99 -45.37 -7.18
C ILE A 4 -22.76 -44.11 -7.61
N ASP A 5 -23.26 -43.39 -6.63
CA ASP A 5 -23.98 -42.14 -6.79
C ASP A 5 -22.95 -41.02 -7.07
N TRP A 6 -22.78 -40.68 -8.36
CA TRP A 6 -21.84 -39.64 -8.81
C TRP A 6 -22.36 -38.21 -8.63
N THR A 7 -23.44 -38.01 -7.87
CA THR A 7 -24.16 -36.73 -7.86
C THR A 7 -23.65 -35.72 -6.82
N ARG A 8 -22.47 -35.92 -6.21
CA ARG A 8 -21.97 -35.02 -5.16
C ARG A 8 -20.46 -34.76 -5.11
N ALA A 9 -19.75 -34.98 -6.21
CA ALA A 9 -18.41 -34.44 -6.39
C ALA A 9 -18.46 -33.43 -7.55
N GLY A 10 -18.77 -32.17 -7.24
CA GLY A 10 -18.58 -31.10 -8.21
C GLY A 10 -17.11 -31.10 -8.63
N VAL A 11 -16.86 -31.42 -9.90
CA VAL A 11 -15.54 -31.27 -10.51
C VAL A 11 -15.20 -29.80 -10.37
N MET A 12 -14.27 -29.47 -9.47
CA MET A 12 -13.73 -28.12 -9.39
C MET A 12 -13.12 -27.80 -10.76
N SER A 13 -13.52 -26.68 -11.35
CA SER A 13 -12.97 -26.26 -12.63
C SER A 13 -11.51 -25.84 -12.46
N ASP A 14 -10.75 -25.83 -13.54
CA ASP A 14 -9.36 -25.35 -13.51
C ASP A 14 -9.30 -23.90 -12.99
N ASP A 15 -10.29 -23.07 -13.30
CA ASP A 15 -10.41 -21.70 -12.78
C ASP A 15 -10.62 -21.66 -11.26
N ASP A 16 -11.37 -22.60 -10.69
CA ASP A 16 -11.56 -22.72 -9.24
C ASP A 16 -10.25 -23.12 -8.53
N LEU A 17 -9.43 -23.95 -9.18
CA LEU A 17 -8.12 -24.35 -8.67
C LEU A 17 -7.11 -23.20 -8.73
N VAL A 18 -7.05 -22.49 -9.86
CA VAL A 18 -6.19 -21.29 -10.03
C VAL A 18 -6.55 -20.22 -9.00
N SER A 19 -7.84 -19.95 -8.81
CA SER A 19 -8.32 -18.94 -7.85
C SER A 19 -7.95 -19.30 -6.40
N LYS A 20 -8.09 -20.58 -6.01
CA LYS A 20 -7.69 -21.04 -4.68
C LYS A 20 -6.19 -20.94 -4.47
N TYR A 21 -5.40 -21.34 -5.46
CA TYR A 21 -3.94 -21.24 -5.39
C TYR A 21 -3.48 -19.79 -5.25
N ALA A 22 -4.06 -18.88 -6.05
CA ALA A 22 -3.76 -17.45 -5.95
C ALA A 22 -4.12 -16.89 -4.56
N ALA A 23 -5.26 -17.28 -4.00
CA ALA A 23 -5.67 -16.87 -2.65
C ALA A 23 -4.73 -17.39 -1.56
N GLU A 24 -4.29 -18.64 -1.66
CA GLU A 24 -3.34 -19.25 -0.71
C GLU A 24 -1.96 -18.58 -0.78
N ALA A 25 -1.46 -18.33 -2.00
CA ALA A 25 -0.21 -17.62 -2.23
C ALA A 25 -0.27 -16.20 -1.63
N LEU A 26 -1.35 -15.46 -1.88
CA LEU A 26 -1.56 -14.11 -1.35
C LEU A 26 -1.65 -14.11 0.18
N ALA A 27 -2.33 -15.09 0.79
CA ALA A 27 -2.39 -15.23 2.24
C ALA A 27 -1.01 -15.52 2.85
N SER A 28 -0.23 -16.40 2.22
CA SER A 28 1.14 -16.71 2.64
C SER A 28 2.07 -15.50 2.55
N MET A 29 2.00 -14.75 1.45
CA MET A 29 2.77 -13.51 1.25
C MET A 29 2.42 -12.44 2.29
N LYS A 30 1.13 -12.21 2.57
CA LYS A 30 0.69 -11.25 3.59
C LYS A 30 1.20 -11.62 4.98
N LEU A 31 1.16 -12.91 5.34
CA LEU A 31 1.66 -13.39 6.63
C LEU A 31 3.16 -13.14 6.78
N GLU A 32 3.93 -13.40 5.72
CA GLU A 32 5.38 -13.20 5.71
C GLU A 32 5.75 -11.72 5.77
N ALA A 33 5.06 -10.86 5.00
CA ALA A 33 5.25 -9.41 5.04
C ALA A 33 4.96 -8.84 6.44
N LYS A 34 3.84 -9.24 7.05
CA LYS A 34 3.51 -8.84 8.42
C LYS A 34 4.60 -9.23 9.41
N LYS A 35 5.13 -10.46 9.31
CA LYS A 35 6.22 -10.92 10.17
C LYS A 35 7.49 -10.07 9.99
N ARG A 36 7.86 -9.71 8.75
CA ARG A 36 9.03 -8.84 8.50
C ARG A 36 8.89 -7.48 9.16
N ILE A 37 7.70 -6.88 9.11
CA ILE A 37 7.43 -5.60 9.77
C ILE A 37 7.59 -5.78 11.28
N GLU A 38 6.91 -6.76 11.88
CA GLU A 38 6.98 -7.03 13.33
C GLU A 38 8.40 -7.31 13.84
N ASP A 39 9.24 -7.96 13.03
CA ASP A 39 10.63 -8.29 13.38
C ASP A 39 11.59 -7.07 13.23
N SER A 40 11.20 -6.05 12.46
CA SER A 40 12.03 -4.86 12.15
C SER A 40 11.58 -3.57 12.84
N THR A 41 10.40 -3.56 13.44
CA THR A 41 9.81 -2.38 14.10
C THR A 41 9.70 -2.55 15.61
N ASP A 42 9.81 -1.45 16.35
CA ASP A 42 9.48 -1.42 17.77
C ASP A 42 7.96 -1.34 17.97
N LYS A 43 7.38 -2.32 18.69
CA LYS A 43 5.93 -2.42 18.86
C LYS A 43 5.34 -1.29 19.69
N GLU A 44 6.05 -0.81 20.70
CA GLU A 44 5.56 0.29 21.55
C GLU A 44 5.55 1.60 20.77
N GLU A 45 6.58 1.81 19.95
CA GLU A 45 6.66 2.97 19.07
C GLU A 45 5.62 2.93 17.94
N GLU A 46 5.40 1.77 17.32
CA GLU A 46 4.35 1.60 16.30
C GLU A 46 2.96 1.90 16.86
N ASP A 47 2.64 1.37 18.05
CA ASP A 47 1.37 1.62 18.72
C ASP A 47 1.22 3.08 19.14
N ARG A 48 2.32 3.79 19.43
CA ARG A 48 2.32 5.23 19.70
C ARG A 48 2.03 6.01 18.42
N LEU A 49 2.78 5.76 17.35
CA LEU A 49 2.68 6.44 16.06
C LEU A 49 1.30 6.28 15.42
N ARG A 50 0.68 5.10 15.55
CA ARG A 50 -0.69 4.84 15.06
C ARG A 50 -1.78 5.62 15.79
N LYS A 51 -1.52 6.05 17.02
CA LYS A 51 -2.48 6.82 17.84
C LYS A 51 -2.34 8.32 17.70
N LEU A 52 -1.25 8.81 17.11
CA LEU A 52 -1.06 10.23 16.85
C LEU A 52 -2.09 10.69 15.82
N SER A 53 -2.70 11.85 16.06
CA SER A 53 -3.48 12.53 15.03
C SER A 53 -2.56 13.03 13.94
N LEU A 54 -2.85 12.66 12.69
CA LEU A 54 -2.08 13.07 11.53
C LEU A 54 -2.16 14.57 11.30
N VAL A 55 -3.33 15.17 11.56
CA VAL A 55 -3.54 16.62 11.45
C VAL A 55 -2.67 17.38 12.47
N GLU A 56 -2.58 16.90 13.70
CA GLU A 56 -1.78 17.57 14.75
C GLU A 56 -0.27 17.50 14.48
N ILE A 57 0.19 16.42 13.85
CA ILE A 57 1.62 16.18 13.59
C ILE A 57 2.04 16.48 12.15
N ILE A 58 1.17 17.06 11.32
CA ILE A 58 1.37 17.17 9.87
C ILE A 58 2.68 17.90 9.49
N ASP A 59 3.07 18.91 10.28
CA ASP A 59 4.32 19.67 10.12
C ASP A 59 5.48 19.15 10.99
N SER A 60 5.26 18.06 11.74
CA SER A 60 6.26 17.43 12.59
C SER A 60 7.10 16.42 11.82
N LYS A 61 8.29 16.11 12.34
CA LYS A 61 9.14 15.02 11.84
C LYS A 61 8.51 13.64 12.03
N GLU A 62 7.46 13.54 12.83
CA GLU A 62 6.74 12.30 13.12
C GLU A 62 5.74 11.92 12.02
N ILE A 63 5.41 12.81 11.09
CA ILE A 63 4.40 12.54 10.05
C ILE A 63 4.78 11.33 9.17
N ILE A 64 6.02 11.25 8.70
CA ILE A 64 6.45 10.14 7.84
C ILE A 64 6.44 8.81 8.60
N PRO A 65 7.05 8.68 9.81
CA PRO A 65 6.89 7.48 10.63
C PRO A 65 5.42 7.11 10.92
N ALA A 66 4.57 8.10 11.17
CA ALA A 66 3.16 7.87 11.45
C ALA A 66 2.38 7.38 10.21
N LEU A 67 2.67 7.88 9.02
CA LEU A 67 2.10 7.37 7.77
C LEU A 67 2.60 5.94 7.50
N LEU A 68 3.90 5.68 7.67
CA LEU A 68 4.47 4.33 7.50
C LEU A 68 3.87 3.31 8.48
N SER A 69 3.54 3.70 9.71
CA SER A 69 2.91 2.80 10.69
C SER A 69 1.50 2.35 10.29
N ARG A 70 0.83 3.08 9.41
CA ARG A 70 -0.51 2.78 8.88
C ARG A 70 -0.49 1.85 7.65
N LEU A 71 0.69 1.62 7.08
CA LEU A 71 0.86 0.74 5.93
C LEU A 71 0.89 -0.74 6.35
N ASN A 72 0.30 -1.60 5.52
CA ASN A 72 0.25 -3.05 5.71
C ASN A 72 1.41 -3.73 4.97
N GLU A 73 1.13 -4.75 4.15
CA GLU A 73 2.14 -5.51 3.40
C GLU A 73 3.05 -4.62 2.53
N VAL A 74 2.56 -3.47 2.07
CA VAL A 74 3.31 -2.56 1.21
C VAL A 74 4.51 -1.96 1.93
N ARG A 75 4.44 -1.80 3.26
CA ARG A 75 5.57 -1.34 4.07
C ARG A 75 6.77 -2.25 3.98
N ALA A 76 6.56 -3.57 4.04
CA ALA A 76 7.64 -4.54 3.94
C ALA A 76 8.39 -4.43 2.60
N ALA A 77 7.69 -4.02 1.53
CA ALA A 77 8.30 -3.78 0.23
C ALA A 77 9.08 -2.45 0.17
N LEU A 78 8.63 -1.41 0.88
CA LEU A 78 9.35 -0.14 1.02
C LEU A 78 10.64 -0.33 1.84
N ASP A 79 10.51 -0.92 3.04
CA ASP A 79 11.63 -1.16 3.96
C ASP A 79 12.66 -2.12 3.36
N GLY A 80 12.20 -3.20 2.72
CA GLY A 80 13.05 -4.27 2.19
C GLY A 80 13.91 -3.87 0.99
N HIS A 81 13.54 -2.82 0.26
CA HIS A 81 14.33 -2.29 -0.86
C HIS A 81 15.11 -1.02 -0.50
N GLY A 82 14.95 -0.47 0.71
CA GLY A 82 15.61 0.77 1.11
C GLY A 82 14.99 2.00 0.44
N GLY A 83 13.67 2.03 0.33
CA GLY A 83 12.93 3.23 -0.04
C GLY A 83 11.94 3.64 1.04
N GLY A 84 11.04 4.56 0.69
CA GLY A 84 10.06 5.12 1.62
C GLY A 84 9.09 6.05 0.92
N ILE A 85 8.41 6.86 1.73
CA ILE A 85 7.51 7.91 1.26
C ILE A 85 7.98 9.27 1.76
N GLU A 86 7.62 10.32 1.06
CA GLU A 86 7.79 11.71 1.46
C GLU A 86 6.47 12.44 1.29
N LEU A 87 6.14 13.36 2.21
CA LEU A 87 4.96 14.21 2.13
C LEU A 87 5.34 15.47 1.34
N THR A 88 4.87 15.59 0.10
CA THR A 88 5.17 16.71 -0.78
C THR A 88 4.29 17.92 -0.48
N SER A 89 2.99 17.69 -0.28
CA SER A 89 2.03 18.71 0.09
C SER A 89 0.81 18.09 0.77
N TYR A 90 0.05 18.93 1.46
CA TYR A 90 -1.20 18.53 2.09
C TYR A 90 -2.21 19.68 2.07
N GLU A 91 -3.48 19.33 2.20
CA GLU A 91 -4.58 20.25 2.40
C GLU A 91 -5.46 19.71 3.52
N ILE A 92 -5.79 20.58 4.47
CA ILE A 92 -6.75 20.29 5.54
C ILE A 92 -8.09 20.87 5.14
N LEU A 93 -9.09 20.02 5.05
CA LEU A 93 -10.47 20.34 4.74
C LEU A 93 -11.25 20.66 6.03
N ASP A 94 -12.20 21.58 5.95
CA ASP A 94 -13.17 21.83 7.02
C ASP A 94 -14.22 20.71 7.06
N SER A 95 -13.83 19.54 7.55
CA SER A 95 -14.69 18.35 7.73
C SER A 95 -14.49 17.75 9.12
N ASP A 96 -15.59 17.32 9.75
CA ASP A 96 -15.57 16.67 11.08
C ASP A 96 -14.89 15.29 11.07
N SER A 97 -14.75 14.66 9.90
CA SER A 97 -14.10 13.36 9.70
C SER A 97 -13.44 13.30 8.31
N LYS A 98 -12.30 12.60 8.17
CA LYS A 98 -11.49 12.56 6.94
C LYS A 98 -11.24 13.95 6.36
N CYS A 99 -10.37 14.71 7.03
CA CYS A 99 -10.08 16.10 6.68
C CYS A 99 -8.75 16.28 5.94
N LEU A 100 -7.95 15.24 5.73
CA LEU A 100 -6.62 15.38 5.15
C LEU A 100 -6.56 14.88 3.71
N ASN A 101 -6.24 15.78 2.78
CA ASN A 101 -5.75 15.42 1.45
C ASN A 101 -4.22 15.48 1.47
N ILE A 102 -3.54 14.44 0.99
CA ILE A 102 -2.08 14.42 0.92
C ILE A 102 -1.57 14.10 -0.48
N VAL A 103 -0.43 14.70 -0.82
CA VAL A 103 0.37 14.37 -2.00
C VAL A 103 1.68 13.79 -1.53
N LEU A 104 1.99 12.58 -1.98
CA LEU A 104 3.19 11.84 -1.60
C LEU A 104 4.17 11.72 -2.76
N ASP A 105 5.45 11.58 -2.44
CA ASP A 105 6.47 11.05 -3.34
C ASP A 105 7.03 9.74 -2.77
N LEU A 106 7.69 8.95 -3.61
CA LEU A 106 8.45 7.77 -3.20
C LEU A 106 9.94 8.11 -3.15
N THR A 107 10.61 7.64 -2.11
CA THR A 107 12.04 7.90 -1.91
C THR A 107 12.87 6.62 -1.99
N GLY A 108 14.18 6.79 -2.15
CA GLY A 108 15.16 5.70 -2.15
C GLY A 108 15.01 4.73 -3.33
N ALA A 109 15.34 3.46 -3.13
CA ALA A 109 15.39 2.49 -4.24
C ALA A 109 14.00 2.11 -4.80
N CYS A 110 12.91 2.52 -4.13
CA CYS A 110 11.54 2.30 -4.61
C CYS A 110 11.28 2.95 -5.97
N LEU A 111 12.04 3.99 -6.33
CA LEU A 111 12.01 4.62 -7.66
C LEU A 111 12.68 3.77 -8.75
N SER A 112 13.57 2.83 -8.40
CA SER A 112 14.49 2.18 -9.34
C SER A 112 14.10 0.75 -9.75
N CYS A 113 13.14 0.12 -9.06
CA CYS A 113 12.86 -1.32 -9.20
C CYS A 113 11.57 -1.69 -9.95
N GLY A 114 10.88 -0.74 -10.59
CA GLY A 114 9.70 -1.06 -11.42
C GLY A 114 8.50 -1.67 -10.67
N ALA A 115 8.51 -1.68 -9.34
CA ALA A 115 7.43 -2.18 -8.48
C ALA A 115 6.21 -1.23 -8.40
N ALA A 116 6.27 -0.11 -9.13
CA ALA A 116 5.52 1.09 -8.84
C ALA A 116 3.99 0.97 -8.90
N PRO A 117 3.32 0.22 -9.80
CA PRO A 117 1.86 0.26 -9.85
C PRO A 117 1.17 -0.29 -8.60
N GLY A 118 1.53 -1.52 -8.22
CA GLY A 118 0.91 -2.19 -7.07
C GLY A 118 1.34 -1.56 -5.73
N THR A 119 2.57 -1.06 -5.64
CA THR A 119 3.04 -0.35 -4.45
C THR A 119 2.31 0.99 -4.28
N LEU A 120 2.14 1.78 -5.34
CA LEU A 120 1.40 3.04 -5.29
C LEU A 120 -0.08 2.81 -4.92
N GLU A 121 -0.73 1.84 -5.56
CA GLU A 121 -2.11 1.47 -5.25
C GLU A 121 -2.24 0.97 -3.79
N GLY A 122 -1.27 0.19 -3.31
CA GLY A 122 -1.24 -0.30 -1.93
C GLY A 122 -1.06 0.82 -0.90
N VAL A 123 -0.10 1.74 -1.12
CA VAL A 123 0.10 2.91 -0.24
C VAL A 123 -1.15 3.76 -0.18
N LYS A 124 -1.76 4.05 -1.35
CA LYS A 124 -3.02 4.78 -1.41
C LYS A 124 -4.12 4.08 -0.61
N SER A 125 -4.35 2.79 -0.89
CA SER A 125 -5.44 2.03 -0.27
C SER A 125 -5.27 1.90 1.24
N ASP A 126 -4.05 1.69 1.73
CA ASP A 126 -3.78 1.56 3.16
C ASP A 126 -3.99 2.90 3.86
N LEU A 127 -3.49 4.01 3.31
CA LEU A 127 -3.62 5.33 3.91
C LEU A 127 -5.04 5.89 3.83
N GLU A 128 -5.76 5.72 2.71
CA GLU A 128 -7.16 6.14 2.60
C GLU A 128 -8.12 5.33 3.50
N SER A 129 -7.64 4.25 4.12
CA SER A 129 -8.38 3.51 5.15
C SER A 129 -8.34 4.17 6.53
N ASP A 130 -7.41 5.12 6.76
CA ASP A 130 -7.32 5.92 7.98
C ASP A 130 -8.50 6.90 8.10
N ASP A 131 -8.96 7.17 9.32
CA ASP A 131 -10.13 8.01 9.58
C ASP A 131 -9.88 9.51 9.37
N GLU A 132 -8.61 9.95 9.33
CA GLU A 132 -8.24 11.35 9.08
C GLU A 132 -7.93 11.61 7.60
N ILE A 133 -7.58 10.59 6.82
CA ILE A 133 -7.20 10.73 5.41
C ILE A 133 -8.42 10.61 4.49
N SER A 134 -8.64 11.66 3.70
CA SER A 134 -9.68 11.77 2.69
C SER A 134 -9.20 11.28 1.31
N SER A 135 -7.99 11.69 0.91
CA SER A 135 -7.43 11.31 -0.38
C SER A 135 -5.91 11.28 -0.35
N VAL A 136 -5.34 10.31 -1.08
CA VAL A 136 -3.91 10.21 -1.36
C VAL A 136 -3.65 10.32 -2.86
N LYS A 137 -2.79 11.27 -3.23
CA LYS A 137 -2.27 11.47 -4.58
C LYS A 137 -0.75 11.39 -4.56
N PHE A 138 -0.15 11.32 -5.74
CA PHE A 138 1.31 11.26 -5.89
C PHE A 138 1.83 12.45 -6.69
N SER A 139 3.03 12.93 -6.36
CA SER A 139 3.67 13.97 -7.15
C SER A 139 4.02 13.45 -8.54
N SER A 140 3.76 14.25 -9.56
CA SER A 140 4.16 13.98 -10.94
C SER A 140 5.67 13.97 -11.12
N ALA A 141 6.43 14.62 -10.22
CA ALA A 141 7.89 14.54 -10.17
C ALA A 141 8.41 13.11 -10.00
N LEU A 142 7.62 12.21 -9.37
CA LEU A 142 7.91 10.79 -9.30
C LEU A 142 8.14 10.18 -10.69
N LEU A 143 7.33 10.61 -11.67
CA LEU A 143 7.38 10.09 -13.03
C LEU A 143 8.68 10.47 -13.72
N ASP A 144 9.36 11.55 -13.30
CA ASP A 144 10.63 12.00 -13.90
C ASP A 144 11.77 10.98 -13.72
N SER A 145 11.67 10.14 -12.69
CA SER A 145 12.65 9.10 -12.38
C SER A 145 12.60 7.87 -13.30
N PHE A 146 11.56 7.74 -14.13
CA PHE A 146 11.37 6.61 -15.05
C PHE A 146 11.81 6.98 -16.47
N ASP A 147 12.02 5.97 -17.33
CA ASP A 147 12.08 6.20 -18.78
C ASP A 147 10.66 6.30 -19.38
N GLU A 148 10.56 6.51 -20.69
CA GLU A 148 9.26 6.66 -21.38
C GLU A 148 8.35 5.45 -21.17
N LEU A 149 8.88 4.23 -21.34
CA LEU A 149 8.12 2.99 -21.15
C LEU A 149 7.68 2.81 -19.70
N GLY A 150 8.57 3.09 -18.74
CA GLY A 150 8.24 3.05 -17.32
C GLY A 150 7.13 4.03 -16.96
N ARG A 151 7.20 5.27 -17.46
CA ARG A 151 6.14 6.29 -17.25
C ARG A 151 4.79 5.82 -17.79
N GLU A 152 4.75 5.35 -19.03
CA GLU A 152 3.52 4.82 -19.64
C GLU A 152 2.93 3.66 -18.82
N PHE A 153 3.78 2.75 -18.34
CA PHE A 153 3.38 1.62 -17.52
C PHE A 153 2.77 2.06 -16.18
N ILE A 154 3.36 3.05 -15.50
CA ILE A 154 2.83 3.58 -14.23
C ILE A 154 1.49 4.28 -14.43
N LEU A 155 1.37 5.10 -15.47
CA LEU A 155 0.12 5.79 -15.78
C LEU A 155 -1.00 4.82 -16.15
N ALA A 156 -0.70 3.74 -16.88
CA ALA A 156 -1.69 2.75 -17.31
C ALA A 156 -2.14 1.81 -16.18
N HIS A 157 -1.24 1.47 -15.26
CA HIS A 157 -1.48 0.39 -14.29
C HIS A 157 -1.48 0.82 -12.83
N GLY A 158 -1.01 2.03 -12.49
CA GLY A 158 -0.84 2.48 -11.11
C GLY A 158 -2.13 2.72 -10.34
N LYS A 159 -3.25 2.98 -11.05
CA LYS A 159 -4.57 3.28 -10.45
C LYS A 159 -4.56 4.38 -9.38
N VAL A 160 -3.62 5.32 -9.51
CA VAL A 160 -3.45 6.48 -8.64
C VAL A 160 -3.49 7.76 -9.46
N GLU A 161 -3.73 8.89 -8.79
CA GLU A 161 -3.73 10.20 -9.41
C GLU A 161 -2.38 10.89 -9.20
N PHE A 162 -1.83 11.47 -10.26
CA PHE A 162 -0.61 12.26 -10.23
C PHE A 162 -0.94 13.76 -10.32
N VAL A 163 -0.32 14.57 -9.47
CA VAL A 163 -0.52 16.03 -9.40
C VAL A 163 0.83 16.75 -9.35
N ASP A 164 0.84 18.04 -9.70
CA ASP A 164 2.03 18.89 -9.63
C ASP A 164 2.45 19.13 -8.17
#